data_AF-A0A366G1Q2-F1
#
_entry.id   AF-A0A366G1Q2-F1
#
_cell.length_a   1.000
_cell.length_b   1.000
_cell.length_c   1.000
_cell.angle_alpha   90.00
_cell.angle_beta   90.00
_cell.angle_gamma   90.00
#
_symmetry.space_group_name_H-M   'P 1'
#
loop_
_entity.id
_entity.type
_entity.pdbx_description
1 polymer ?
#
loop_
_entity_poly.entity_id
_entity_poly.type
_entity_poly.pdbx_seq_one_letter_code
_entity_poly.pdbx_strand_id
1 'polypeptide(L)'
;MRFLIEYKDLKSKEGKNKTLNVLDTFLNEHLIDKYHGQTFDTILVRFINNSPVTRKLKNKSLYKIIAEIELIEDFKSSNKLNFEEFQIALLKIEEAIKKVRHIRLKEPLDYKESELLNDYYKAIEKAPKNLEELKDYAREEEKKKFYNNAKRSDCLIYKYKTNPTELNRNIVGIRIYDQLENGILAPFDYIYSELFSNLLRRAKVKLPNYSEIYVNIGETIEDAKQEISLETWHKYTYATLNISKYTCSDKYEKSQMLFESVCDGMRLIAEFDHLEKEKIEKVINYIKNNGEDIDLVYAEKENKNYRVEVIYKVPKDFRDEAEYRLKVTDLKSGNIEIVHIDFIDTYWAPYSFGKILIKKEEIIIKGRESFRAEISRKRDKLPSEYSFKISEIF
;
A
#
# COMPACT_ATOMS: atom_id res chain seq x y z
N MET A 1 -6.91 -0.06 -18.02
CA MET A 1 -5.82 0.93 -18.24
C MET A 1 -6.39 2.30 -17.91
N ARG A 2 -5.74 3.08 -17.06
CA ARG A 2 -6.29 4.39 -16.64
C ARG A 2 -6.09 5.44 -17.73
N PHE A 3 -7.11 6.26 -17.94
CA PHE A 3 -6.97 7.54 -18.62
C PHE A 3 -6.85 8.66 -17.58
N LEU A 4 -5.96 9.61 -17.84
CA LEU A 4 -5.88 10.86 -17.09
C LEU A 4 -6.00 12.00 -18.08
N ILE A 5 -7.09 12.75 -18.02
CA ILE A 5 -7.35 13.87 -18.94
C ILE A 5 -6.99 15.18 -18.26
N GLU A 6 -6.02 15.89 -18.85
CA GLU A 6 -5.60 17.21 -18.39
C GLU A 6 -5.91 18.28 -19.43
N TYR A 7 -6.21 19.48 -18.95
CA TYR A 7 -6.38 20.67 -19.78
C TYR A 7 -5.27 21.67 -19.48
N LYS A 8 -4.74 22.31 -20.52
CA LYS A 8 -3.83 23.43 -20.36
C LYS A 8 -4.07 24.48 -21.43
N ASP A 9 -4.54 25.64 -21.01
CA ASP A 9 -4.61 26.82 -21.86
C ASP A 9 -3.30 27.61 -21.75
N LEU A 10 -2.58 27.76 -22.86
CA LEU A 10 -1.32 28.50 -22.86
C LEU A 10 -1.51 30.03 -22.82
N LYS A 11 -2.70 30.54 -23.13
CA LYS A 11 -3.03 31.96 -23.09
C LYS A 11 -3.55 32.38 -21.71
N SER A 12 -4.59 31.72 -21.22
CA SER A 12 -5.21 32.05 -19.93
C SER A 12 -4.50 31.42 -18.72
N LYS A 13 -3.64 30.42 -18.95
CA LYS A 13 -3.01 29.57 -17.92
C LYS A 13 -4.01 28.73 -17.10
N GLU A 14 -5.26 28.62 -17.55
CA GLU A 14 -6.23 27.73 -16.94
C GLU A 14 -5.82 26.25 -17.09
N GLY A 15 -5.95 25.50 -16.00
CA GLY A 15 -5.60 24.08 -15.91
C GLY A 15 -6.80 23.15 -15.71
N LYS A 16 -8.03 23.67 -15.75
CA LYS A 16 -9.26 22.90 -15.53
C LYS A 16 -10.23 23.14 -16.67
N ASN A 17 -10.93 22.09 -17.08
CA ASN A 17 -12.05 22.18 -18.00
C ASN A 17 -13.15 21.21 -17.54
N LYS A 18 -14.35 21.73 -17.28
CA LYS A 18 -15.47 20.96 -16.73
C LYS A 18 -15.89 19.81 -17.64
N THR A 19 -15.92 20.03 -18.96
CA THR A 19 -16.24 19.01 -19.96
C THR A 19 -15.20 17.89 -19.96
N LEU A 20 -13.91 18.24 -19.87
CA LEU A 20 -12.82 17.26 -19.87
C LEU A 20 -12.74 16.42 -18.58
N ASN A 21 -13.15 16.98 -17.43
CA ASN A 21 -13.29 16.20 -16.20
C ASN A 21 -14.36 15.10 -16.32
N VAL A 22 -15.48 15.42 -16.97
CA VAL A 22 -16.53 14.43 -17.24
C VAL A 22 -16.05 13.37 -18.22
N LEU A 23 -15.28 13.76 -19.24
CA LEU A 23 -14.64 12.83 -20.17
C LEU A 23 -13.67 11.87 -19.46
N ASP A 24 -12.84 12.37 -18.54
CA ASP A 24 -11.95 11.52 -17.71
C ASP A 24 -12.74 10.44 -16.99
N THR A 25 -13.82 10.85 -16.31
CA THR A 25 -14.69 9.94 -15.55
C THR A 25 -15.34 8.90 -16.48
N PHE A 26 -15.81 9.32 -17.66
CA PHE A 26 -16.40 8.44 -18.67
C PHE A 26 -15.45 7.40 -19.23
N LEU A 27 -14.25 7.82 -19.63
CA LEU A 27 -13.25 6.88 -20.16
C LEU A 27 -12.88 5.84 -19.09
N ASN A 28 -12.66 6.28 -17.85
CA ASN A 28 -12.31 5.39 -16.76
C ASN A 28 -13.49 4.47 -16.36
N GLU A 29 -14.75 4.91 -16.47
CA GLU A 29 -15.90 4.03 -16.21
C GLU A 29 -15.92 2.79 -17.12
N HIS A 30 -15.44 2.93 -18.35
CA HIS A 30 -15.56 1.90 -19.38
C HIS A 30 -14.27 1.17 -19.75
N LEU A 31 -13.11 1.71 -19.35
CA LEU A 31 -11.79 1.20 -19.80
C LEU A 31 -10.81 0.89 -18.66
N ILE A 32 -11.04 1.37 -17.44
CA ILE A 32 -10.01 1.31 -16.39
C ILE A 32 -9.75 -0.11 -15.86
N ASP A 33 -10.79 -0.96 -15.84
CA ASP A 33 -10.77 -2.36 -15.39
C ASP A 33 -10.16 -3.34 -16.41
N LYS A 34 -9.94 -2.89 -17.64
CA LYS A 34 -9.42 -3.73 -18.73
C LYS A 34 -7.91 -3.65 -18.83
N TYR A 35 -7.26 -4.79 -18.97
CA TYR A 35 -5.81 -4.88 -19.06
C TYR A 35 -5.32 -4.83 -20.52
N HIS A 36 -4.53 -3.81 -20.86
CA HIS A 36 -4.05 -3.56 -22.23
C HIS A 36 -2.52 -3.56 -22.35
N GLY A 37 -1.85 -4.37 -21.53
CA GLY A 37 -0.39 -4.50 -21.50
C GLY A 37 0.24 -3.95 -20.22
N GLN A 38 1.50 -4.32 -19.96
CA GLN A 38 2.18 -4.01 -18.69
C GLN A 38 3.01 -2.73 -18.69
N THR A 39 3.37 -2.19 -19.86
CA THR A 39 4.36 -1.11 -19.95
C THR A 39 3.84 0.20 -19.35
N PHE A 40 2.58 0.54 -19.60
CA PHE A 40 1.96 1.75 -19.07
C PHE A 40 0.70 1.40 -18.29
N ASP A 41 0.62 1.89 -17.05
CA ASP A 41 -0.59 1.77 -16.23
C ASP A 41 -1.58 2.90 -16.55
N THR A 42 -1.09 4.01 -17.12
CA THR A 42 -1.87 5.21 -17.38
C THR A 42 -1.51 5.84 -18.73
N ILE A 43 -2.52 6.24 -19.50
CA ILE A 43 -2.40 7.17 -20.62
C ILE A 43 -2.84 8.55 -20.11
N LEU A 44 -1.88 9.45 -19.95
CA LEU A 44 -2.11 10.86 -19.68
C LEU A 44 -2.30 11.60 -21.00
N VAL A 45 -3.53 12.04 -21.26
CA VAL A 45 -3.86 12.87 -22.42
C VAL A 45 -3.98 14.31 -21.95
N ARG A 46 -3.04 15.16 -22.35
CA ARG A 46 -3.10 16.59 -22.08
C ARG A 46 -3.54 17.35 -23.31
N PHE A 47 -4.73 17.92 -23.23
CA PHE A 47 -5.25 18.84 -24.23
C PHE A 47 -4.62 20.23 -24.05
N ILE A 48 -4.02 20.74 -25.12
CA ILE A 48 -3.32 22.02 -25.17
C ILE A 48 -4.17 22.99 -25.99
N ASN A 49 -4.73 23.99 -25.31
CA ASN A 49 -5.48 25.06 -25.95
C ASN A 49 -4.56 26.26 -26.23
N ASN A 50 -4.84 27.01 -27.31
CA ASN A 50 -4.04 28.15 -27.75
C ASN A 50 -2.54 27.81 -27.95
N SER A 51 -2.24 26.64 -28.55
CA SER A 51 -0.86 26.22 -28.81
C SER A 51 -0.20 27.01 -29.96
N PRO A 52 1.00 27.57 -29.78
CA PRO A 52 1.77 28.10 -30.91
C PRO A 52 2.08 27.00 -31.94
N VAL A 53 1.99 27.34 -33.23
CA VAL A 53 2.24 26.41 -34.35
C VAL A 53 3.64 25.76 -34.29
N THR A 54 4.61 26.47 -33.71
CA THR A 54 6.00 26.00 -33.59
C THR A 54 6.25 25.06 -32.41
N ARG A 55 5.27 24.86 -31.51
CA ARG A 55 5.46 24.07 -30.29
C ARG A 55 5.46 22.57 -30.62
N LYS A 56 6.54 21.90 -30.25
CA LYS A 56 6.59 20.43 -30.28
C LYS A 56 5.73 19.85 -29.16
N LEU A 57 4.77 19.01 -29.53
CA LEU A 57 3.93 18.29 -28.58
C LEU A 57 4.73 17.18 -27.91
N LYS A 58 4.46 16.95 -26.63
CA LYS A 58 5.06 15.84 -25.90
C LYS A 58 4.40 14.53 -26.28
N ASN A 59 5.24 13.54 -26.54
CA ASN A 59 4.87 12.13 -26.62
C ASN A 59 6.02 11.34 -25.98
N LYS A 60 5.88 10.99 -24.70
CA LYS A 60 6.97 10.38 -23.92
C LYS A 60 6.47 9.55 -22.74
N SER A 61 7.36 8.74 -22.18
CA SER A 61 7.15 8.09 -20.90
C SER A 61 7.43 9.06 -19.75
N LEU A 62 6.52 9.12 -18.78
CA LEU A 62 6.64 9.86 -17.52
C LEU A 62 6.62 8.84 -16.36
N TYR A 63 7.58 8.98 -15.44
CA TYR A 63 7.80 8.05 -14.31
C TYR A 63 7.85 6.56 -14.71
N LYS A 64 8.22 6.26 -15.96
CA LYS A 64 8.24 4.92 -16.59
C LYS A 64 6.88 4.29 -16.85
N ILE A 65 5.88 4.53 -15.99
CA ILE A 65 4.56 3.87 -16.01
C ILE A 65 3.43 4.69 -16.65
N ILE A 66 3.69 5.95 -17.04
CA ILE A 66 2.68 6.83 -17.66
C ILE A 66 3.09 7.16 -19.10
N ALA A 67 2.19 6.94 -20.05
CA ALA A 67 2.30 7.46 -21.41
C ALA A 67 1.73 8.89 -21.46
N GLU A 68 2.60 9.90 -21.55
CA GLU A 68 2.20 11.31 -21.66
C GLU A 68 2.05 11.71 -23.14
N ILE A 69 0.82 11.99 -23.56
CA ILE A 69 0.44 12.42 -24.90
C ILE A 69 -0.17 13.82 -24.86
N GLU A 70 0.38 14.76 -25.62
CA GLU A 70 -0.23 16.07 -25.83
C GLU A 70 -0.98 16.13 -27.16
N LEU A 71 -2.21 16.66 -27.11
CA LEU A 71 -3.08 16.91 -28.25
C LEU A 71 -3.46 18.40 -28.28
N ILE A 72 -3.54 19.00 -29.47
CA ILE A 72 -4.02 20.37 -29.64
C ILE A 72 -5.52 20.32 -29.85
N GLU A 73 -6.30 21.10 -29.11
CA GLU A 73 -7.72 21.32 -29.38
C GLU A 73 -8.17 22.65 -28.78
N ASP A 74 -8.99 23.38 -29.54
CA ASP A 74 -9.41 24.74 -29.22
C ASP A 74 -10.80 24.73 -28.53
N PHE A 75 -10.79 24.55 -27.22
CA PHE A 75 -12.00 24.60 -26.39
C PHE A 75 -12.44 26.05 -26.16
N LYS A 76 -13.73 26.34 -26.35
CA LYS A 76 -14.33 27.67 -26.19
C LYS A 76 -14.73 27.96 -24.75
N SER A 77 -15.08 26.93 -23.96
CA SER A 77 -15.47 27.11 -22.56
C SER A 77 -14.78 26.11 -21.63
N SER A 78 -14.08 26.63 -20.61
CA SER A 78 -13.49 25.81 -19.54
C SER A 78 -14.43 25.57 -18.36
N ASN A 79 -15.37 26.49 -18.11
CA ASN A 79 -16.18 26.51 -16.89
C ASN A 79 -17.59 25.92 -17.03
N LYS A 80 -18.04 25.68 -18.27
CA LYS A 80 -19.39 25.13 -18.56
C LYS A 80 -19.27 23.78 -19.25
N LEU A 81 -20.25 22.91 -18.99
CA LEU A 81 -20.38 21.67 -19.76
C LEU A 81 -20.79 21.99 -21.19
N ASN A 82 -20.11 21.37 -22.15
CA ASN A 82 -20.37 21.54 -23.57
C ASN A 82 -20.36 20.16 -24.25
N PHE A 83 -21.48 19.85 -24.91
CA PHE A 83 -21.67 18.56 -25.56
C PHE A 83 -20.80 18.38 -26.81
N GLU A 84 -20.65 19.40 -27.63
CA GLU A 84 -19.82 19.34 -28.84
C GLU A 84 -18.35 19.15 -28.48
N GLU A 85 -17.87 19.90 -27.48
CA GLU A 85 -16.50 19.76 -26.96
C GLU A 85 -16.25 18.38 -26.34
N PHE A 86 -17.25 17.81 -25.67
CA PHE A 86 -17.17 16.44 -25.16
C PHE A 86 -16.98 15.43 -26.29
N GLN A 87 -17.80 15.51 -27.34
CA GLN A 87 -17.72 14.60 -28.50
C GLN A 87 -16.40 14.74 -29.25
N ILE A 88 -15.95 15.98 -29.49
CA ILE A 88 -14.67 16.27 -30.14
C ILE A 88 -13.51 15.68 -29.33
N ALA A 89 -13.47 15.96 -28.03
CA ALA A 89 -12.42 15.46 -27.15
C ALA A 89 -12.46 13.93 -27.04
N LEU A 90 -13.66 13.34 -26.95
CA LEU A 90 -13.85 11.89 -26.92
C LEU A 90 -13.25 11.25 -28.16
N LEU A 91 -13.58 11.71 -29.37
CA LEU A 91 -13.05 11.18 -30.63
C LEU A 91 -11.53 11.36 -30.75
N LYS A 92 -10.98 12.46 -30.20
CA LYS A 92 -9.53 12.69 -30.17
C LYS A 92 -8.75 11.69 -29.31
N ILE A 93 -9.40 10.96 -28.40
CA ILE A 93 -8.74 9.92 -27.61
C ILE A 93 -8.16 8.80 -28.51
N GLU A 94 -8.79 8.51 -29.64
CA GLU A 94 -8.26 7.54 -30.61
C GLU A 94 -6.84 7.91 -31.08
N GLU A 95 -6.61 9.21 -31.33
CA GLU A 95 -5.29 9.73 -31.70
C GLU A 95 -4.28 9.53 -30.56
N ALA A 96 -4.69 9.75 -29.31
CA ALA A 96 -3.82 9.53 -28.17
C ALA A 96 -3.41 8.06 -28.03
N ILE A 97 -4.36 7.14 -28.15
CA ILE A 97 -4.14 5.68 -28.12
C ILE A 97 -3.10 5.28 -29.17
N LYS A 98 -3.30 5.70 -30.44
CA LYS A 98 -2.37 5.40 -31.55
C LYS A 98 -0.99 6.03 -31.37
N LYS A 99 -0.87 7.12 -30.61
CA LYS A 99 0.42 7.78 -30.35
C LYS A 99 1.28 7.04 -29.31
N VAL A 100 0.69 6.22 -28.44
CA VAL A 100 1.41 5.48 -27.39
C VAL A 100 2.48 4.56 -27.97
N ARG A 101 2.17 3.83 -29.06
CA ARG A 101 3.14 2.93 -29.72
C ARG A 101 4.40 3.60 -30.27
N HIS A 102 4.38 4.93 -30.38
CA HIS A 102 5.50 5.72 -30.88
C HIS A 102 6.38 6.30 -29.76
N ILE A 103 6.07 6.02 -28.48
CA ILE A 103 6.93 6.38 -27.35
C ILE A 103 8.20 5.54 -27.43
N ARG A 104 9.36 6.22 -27.45
CA ARG A 104 10.67 5.55 -27.44
C ARG A 104 10.98 5.03 -26.05
N LEU A 105 11.15 3.71 -25.95
CA LEU A 105 11.52 3.01 -24.72
C LEU A 105 12.84 2.25 -24.91
N LYS A 106 13.50 1.93 -23.80
CA LYS A 106 14.66 1.04 -23.80
C LYS A 106 14.27 -0.43 -23.87
N GLU A 107 13.13 -0.77 -23.28
CA GLU A 107 12.57 -2.11 -23.22
C GLU A 107 11.47 -2.27 -24.28
N PRO A 108 11.17 -3.52 -24.71
CA PRO A 108 10.05 -3.79 -25.60
C PRO A 108 8.74 -3.23 -25.04
N LEU A 109 7.95 -2.60 -25.91
CA LEU A 109 6.64 -2.08 -25.56
C LEU A 109 5.62 -3.22 -25.55
N ASP A 110 5.11 -3.55 -24.37
CA ASP A 110 3.92 -4.38 -24.19
C ASP A 110 2.70 -3.46 -24.04
N TYR A 111 2.07 -3.21 -25.18
CA TYR A 111 0.90 -2.36 -25.32
C TYR A 111 -0.05 -2.95 -26.36
N LYS A 112 -1.24 -3.32 -25.92
CA LYS A 112 -2.25 -3.98 -26.75
C LYS A 112 -3.16 -2.96 -27.43
N GLU A 113 -2.59 -2.19 -28.36
CA GLU A 113 -3.28 -1.10 -29.07
C GLU A 113 -4.62 -1.53 -29.67
N SER A 114 -4.65 -2.64 -30.42
CA SER A 114 -5.86 -3.11 -31.11
C SER A 114 -6.97 -3.51 -30.14
N GLU A 115 -6.62 -4.12 -29.00
CA GLU A 115 -7.59 -4.49 -27.95
C GLU A 115 -8.15 -3.23 -27.28
N LEU A 116 -7.29 -2.26 -26.94
CA LEU A 116 -7.73 -0.99 -26.36
C LEU A 116 -8.62 -0.20 -27.32
N LEU A 117 -8.28 -0.12 -28.61
CA LEU A 117 -9.12 0.53 -29.61
C LEU A 117 -10.50 -0.13 -29.71
N ASN A 118 -10.56 -1.45 -29.76
CA ASN A 118 -11.83 -2.19 -29.79
C ASN A 118 -12.69 -1.90 -28.56
N ASP A 119 -12.09 -1.89 -27.38
CA ASP A 119 -12.80 -1.54 -26.14
C ASP A 119 -13.25 -0.08 -26.10
N TYR A 120 -12.42 0.82 -26.62
CA TYR A 120 -12.71 2.25 -26.74
C TYR A 120 -13.89 2.51 -27.70
N TYR A 121 -13.95 1.85 -28.86
CA TYR A 121 -15.11 1.99 -29.76
C TYR A 121 -16.40 1.52 -29.11
N LYS A 122 -16.38 0.41 -28.36
CA LYS A 122 -17.53 -0.05 -27.56
C LYS A 122 -17.89 0.93 -26.45
N ALA A 123 -16.92 1.66 -25.90
CA ALA A 123 -17.18 2.69 -24.90
C ALA A 123 -17.89 3.90 -25.54
N ILE A 124 -17.46 4.35 -26.74
CA ILE A 124 -18.10 5.46 -27.47
C ILE A 124 -19.59 5.24 -27.68
N GLU A 125 -20.03 4.01 -27.94
CA GLU A 125 -21.46 3.68 -28.10
C GLU A 125 -22.32 4.02 -26.87
N LYS A 126 -21.70 4.11 -25.68
CA LYS A 126 -22.33 4.43 -24.40
C LYS A 126 -22.21 5.91 -24.02
N ALA A 127 -21.54 6.71 -24.83
CA ALA A 127 -21.37 8.13 -24.56
C ALA A 127 -22.73 8.86 -24.52
N PRO A 128 -22.85 9.91 -23.70
CA PRO A 128 -23.99 10.82 -23.77
C PRO A 128 -24.25 11.24 -25.22
N LYS A 129 -25.52 11.26 -25.62
CA LYS A 129 -25.94 11.57 -27.01
C LYS A 129 -26.41 13.01 -27.19
N ASN A 130 -26.59 13.72 -26.09
CA ASN A 130 -27.00 15.12 -26.07
C ASN A 130 -26.54 15.80 -24.78
N LEU A 131 -26.77 17.12 -24.69
CA LEU A 131 -26.37 17.93 -23.55
C LEU A 131 -27.11 17.54 -22.25
N GLU A 132 -28.36 17.07 -22.32
CA GLU A 132 -29.12 16.71 -21.13
C GLU A 132 -28.56 15.43 -20.51
N GLU A 133 -28.30 14.40 -21.32
CA GLU A 133 -27.61 13.18 -20.89
C GLU A 133 -26.21 13.47 -20.32
N LEU A 134 -25.48 14.42 -20.91
CA LEU A 134 -24.16 14.82 -20.39
C LEU A 134 -24.27 15.49 -19.01
N LYS A 135 -25.29 16.33 -18.80
CA LYS A 135 -25.56 16.94 -17.49
C LYS A 135 -25.97 15.89 -16.47
N ASP A 136 -26.83 14.95 -16.85
CA ASP A 136 -27.24 13.84 -15.98
C ASP A 136 -26.05 13.00 -15.57
N TYR A 137 -25.21 12.63 -16.53
CA TYR A 137 -23.97 11.92 -16.27
C TYR A 137 -23.06 12.70 -15.30
N ALA A 138 -22.91 14.02 -15.51
CA ALA A 138 -22.09 14.88 -14.65
C ALA A 138 -22.65 15.03 -13.21
N ARG A 139 -23.96 14.83 -12.98
CA ARG A 139 -24.55 14.84 -11.63
C ARG A 139 -24.09 13.65 -10.79
N GLU A 140 -23.73 12.53 -11.44
CA GLU A 140 -23.26 11.30 -10.78
C GLU A 140 -21.73 11.15 -10.81
N GLU A 141 -20.99 12.18 -11.22
CA GLU A 141 -19.54 12.11 -11.47
C GLU A 141 -18.76 11.58 -10.26
N GLU A 142 -19.03 12.10 -9.06
CA GLU A 142 -18.32 11.69 -7.84
C GLU A 142 -18.59 10.24 -7.46
N LYS A 143 -19.83 9.77 -7.59
CA LYS A 143 -20.19 8.37 -7.39
C LYS A 143 -19.46 7.47 -8.41
N LYS A 144 -19.39 7.90 -9.67
CA LYS A 144 -18.68 7.15 -10.72
C LYS A 144 -17.17 7.11 -10.48
N LYS A 145 -16.56 8.22 -10.03
CA LYS A 145 -15.13 8.26 -9.64
C LYS A 145 -14.82 7.26 -8.53
N PHE A 146 -15.66 7.17 -7.51
CA PHE A 146 -15.52 6.19 -6.44
C PHE A 146 -15.46 4.75 -6.98
N TYR A 147 -16.39 4.36 -7.86
CA TYR A 147 -16.35 3.03 -8.48
C TYR A 147 -15.20 2.84 -9.47
N ASN A 148 -14.77 3.91 -10.16
CA ASN A 148 -13.62 3.86 -11.07
C ASN A 148 -12.31 3.60 -10.31
N ASN A 149 -12.15 4.15 -9.11
CA ASN A 149 -11.01 3.85 -8.25
C ASN A 149 -10.99 2.36 -7.88
N ALA A 150 -12.13 1.78 -7.49
CA ALA A 150 -12.22 0.35 -7.19
C ALA A 150 -11.84 -0.52 -8.40
N LYS A 151 -12.39 -0.20 -9.58
CA LYS A 151 -12.04 -0.87 -10.86
C LYS A 151 -10.55 -0.75 -11.20
N ARG A 152 -9.91 0.37 -10.86
CA ARG A 152 -8.46 0.56 -11.06
C ARG A 152 -7.66 -0.43 -10.23
N SER A 153 -8.04 -0.59 -8.96
CA SER A 153 -7.41 -1.55 -8.05
C SER A 153 -7.57 -2.97 -8.57
N ASP A 154 -8.74 -3.33 -9.13
CA ASP A 154 -8.95 -4.63 -9.79
C ASP A 154 -8.05 -4.86 -11.00
N CYS A 155 -7.89 -3.85 -11.86
CA CYS A 155 -6.97 -3.94 -13.00
C CYS A 155 -5.52 -4.16 -12.54
N LEU A 156 -5.09 -3.50 -11.46
CA LEU A 156 -3.74 -3.67 -10.90
C LEU A 156 -3.56 -5.07 -10.29
N ILE A 157 -4.54 -5.56 -9.51
CA ILE A 157 -4.56 -6.93 -8.98
C ILE A 157 -4.43 -7.95 -10.13
N TYR A 158 -5.20 -7.77 -11.21
CA TYR A 158 -5.12 -8.64 -12.38
C TYR A 158 -3.74 -8.58 -13.06
N LYS A 159 -3.16 -7.38 -13.19
CA LYS A 159 -1.80 -7.20 -13.73
C LYS A 159 -0.78 -7.99 -12.92
N TYR A 160 -0.80 -7.88 -11.59
CA TYR A 160 0.14 -8.62 -10.73
C TYR A 160 -0.10 -10.13 -10.78
N LYS A 161 -1.36 -10.55 -10.81
CA LYS A 161 -1.74 -11.96 -10.91
C LYS A 161 -1.23 -12.60 -12.20
N THR A 162 -1.26 -11.87 -13.32
CA THR A 162 -0.85 -12.37 -14.63
C THR A 162 0.63 -12.15 -14.96
N ASN A 163 1.32 -11.27 -14.22
CA ASN A 163 2.74 -10.96 -14.42
C ASN A 163 3.51 -11.08 -13.09
N PRO A 164 3.78 -12.32 -12.63
CA PRO A 164 4.50 -12.56 -11.39
C PRO A 164 5.88 -11.91 -11.41
N THR A 165 6.27 -11.35 -10.26
CA THR A 165 7.60 -10.76 -10.06
C THR A 165 8.38 -11.57 -9.03
N GLU A 166 9.71 -11.62 -9.16
CA GLU A 166 10.57 -12.35 -8.23
C GLU A 166 10.50 -11.79 -6.80
N LEU A 167 10.42 -12.69 -5.82
CA LEU A 167 10.42 -12.36 -4.39
C LEU A 167 11.85 -12.07 -3.90
N ASN A 168 12.25 -10.80 -3.91
CA ASN A 168 13.65 -10.39 -3.69
C ASN A 168 13.88 -9.46 -2.48
N ARG A 169 12.82 -9.00 -1.80
CA ARG A 169 12.92 -8.14 -0.60
C ARG A 169 12.46 -8.89 0.64
N ASN A 170 13.07 -8.57 1.79
CA ASN A 170 12.51 -8.97 3.08
C ASN A 170 11.33 -8.06 3.41
N ILE A 171 10.25 -8.63 3.95
CA ILE A 171 9.21 -7.83 4.58
C ILE A 171 9.82 -7.01 5.73
N VAL A 172 9.47 -5.73 5.79
CA VAL A 172 9.76 -4.82 6.90
C VAL A 172 8.56 -4.76 7.83
N GLY A 173 7.34 -4.73 7.30
CA GLY A 173 6.15 -4.82 8.13
C GLY A 173 4.86 -4.77 7.32
N ILE A 174 3.77 -4.86 8.06
CA ILE A 174 2.44 -4.55 7.57
C ILE A 174 1.87 -3.36 8.33
N ARG A 175 0.95 -2.63 7.70
CA ARG A 175 0.18 -1.55 8.33
C ARG A 175 -1.28 -1.76 8.01
N ILE A 176 -2.13 -1.56 9.01
CA ILE A 176 -3.58 -1.56 8.83
C ILE A 176 -4.01 -0.10 8.70
N TYR A 177 -4.69 0.19 7.60
CA TYR A 177 -5.26 1.50 7.31
C TYR A 177 -6.75 1.36 7.11
N ASP A 178 -7.45 2.44 7.37
CA ASP A 178 -8.86 2.59 7.06
C ASP A 178 -9.15 4.04 6.67
N GLN A 179 -10.29 4.24 6.03
CA GLN A 179 -10.82 5.57 5.66
C GLN A 179 -11.97 5.98 6.59
N LEU A 180 -12.04 5.38 7.78
CA LEU A 180 -13.10 5.59 8.75
C LEU A 180 -12.73 6.76 9.68
N GLU A 181 -13.62 7.09 10.62
CA GLU A 181 -13.30 8.06 11.65
C GLU A 181 -12.10 7.62 12.49
N ASN A 182 -11.22 8.59 12.80
CA ASN A 182 -9.97 8.35 13.50
C ASN A 182 -10.17 7.53 14.78
N GLY A 183 -9.50 6.36 14.83
CA GLY A 183 -9.45 5.50 16.01
C GLY A 183 -10.57 4.47 16.10
N ILE A 184 -11.43 4.31 15.08
CA ILE A 184 -12.45 3.25 15.09
C ILE A 184 -11.83 1.85 15.25
N LEU A 185 -10.73 1.57 14.55
CA LEU A 185 -10.06 0.27 14.64
C LEU A 185 -9.14 0.13 15.86
N ALA A 186 -8.91 1.22 16.60
CA ALA A 186 -8.05 1.21 17.76
C ALA A 186 -8.62 0.33 18.89
N PRO A 187 -7.76 -0.39 19.63
CA PRO A 187 -6.29 -0.46 19.47
C PRO A 187 -5.81 -1.61 18.56
N PHE A 188 -6.74 -2.35 17.96
CA PHE A 188 -6.43 -3.63 17.33
C PHE A 188 -5.70 -3.48 15.99
N ASP A 189 -5.87 -2.37 15.31
CA ASP A 189 -5.09 -1.98 14.13
C ASP A 189 -3.58 -1.95 14.45
N TYR A 190 -3.18 -1.33 15.56
CA TYR A 190 -1.81 -1.31 16.03
C TYR A 190 -1.34 -2.71 16.45
N ILE A 191 -2.15 -3.39 17.27
CA ILE A 191 -1.81 -4.73 17.79
C ILE A 191 -1.53 -5.70 16.65
N TYR A 192 -2.44 -5.83 15.68
CA TYR A 192 -2.26 -6.75 14.56
C TYR A 192 -1.19 -6.27 13.59
N SER A 193 -1.01 -4.96 13.39
CA SER A 193 0.12 -4.45 12.60
C SER A 193 1.46 -4.92 13.18
N GLU A 194 1.65 -4.84 14.50
CA GLU A 194 2.89 -5.26 15.17
C GLU A 194 3.07 -6.79 15.17
N LEU A 195 2.02 -7.54 15.52
CA LEU A 195 2.06 -9.01 15.55
C LEU A 195 2.43 -9.58 14.18
N PHE A 196 1.71 -9.21 13.12
CA PHE A 196 2.00 -9.70 11.78
C PHE A 196 3.36 -9.20 11.28
N SER A 197 3.71 -7.93 11.51
CA SER A 197 5.01 -7.40 11.10
C SER A 197 6.17 -8.21 11.70
N ASN A 198 6.12 -8.48 13.01
CA ASN A 198 7.15 -9.27 13.67
C ASN A 198 7.17 -10.71 13.14
N LEU A 199 6.02 -11.40 13.19
CA LEU A 199 5.95 -12.82 12.89
C LEU A 199 6.27 -13.12 11.41
N LEU A 200 5.84 -12.28 10.47
CA LEU A 200 6.19 -12.44 9.04
C LEU A 200 7.69 -12.22 8.78
N ARG A 201 8.32 -11.26 9.48
CA ARG A 201 9.79 -11.08 9.44
C ARG A 201 10.51 -12.31 9.96
N ARG A 202 10.05 -12.85 11.10
CA ARG A 202 10.62 -14.07 11.72
C ARG A 202 10.43 -15.30 10.83
N ALA A 203 9.31 -15.41 10.14
CA ALA A 203 9.06 -16.43 9.12
C ALA A 203 9.88 -16.22 7.83
N LYS A 204 10.62 -15.10 7.72
CA LYS A 204 11.42 -14.71 6.55
C LYS A 204 10.58 -14.69 5.28
N VAL A 205 9.39 -14.10 5.35
CA VAL A 205 8.54 -13.87 4.17
C VAL A 205 9.23 -12.87 3.24
N LYS A 206 9.28 -13.22 1.96
CA LYS A 206 9.83 -12.39 0.90
C LYS A 206 8.72 -11.70 0.11
N LEU A 207 9.01 -10.48 -0.35
CA LEU A 207 8.12 -9.63 -1.14
C LEU A 207 8.79 -9.25 -2.47
N PRO A 208 8.03 -8.99 -3.55
CA PRO A 208 8.60 -8.56 -4.81
C PRO A 208 8.83 -7.05 -4.83
N ASN A 209 10.09 -6.60 -4.94
CA ASN A 209 10.51 -5.20 -5.14
C ASN A 209 10.08 -4.15 -4.07
N TYR A 210 9.09 -4.43 -3.22
CA TYR A 210 8.64 -3.61 -2.08
C TYR A 210 8.93 -4.31 -0.75
N SER A 211 8.80 -3.59 0.37
CA SER A 211 9.08 -4.13 1.71
C SER A 211 7.93 -4.02 2.69
N GLU A 212 6.87 -3.28 2.37
CA GLU A 212 5.71 -3.12 3.26
C GLU A 212 4.39 -3.50 2.59
N ILE A 213 3.47 -4.09 3.36
CA ILE A 213 2.10 -4.40 2.92
C ILE A 213 1.13 -3.53 3.69
N TYR A 214 0.28 -2.80 2.99
CA TYR A 214 -0.75 -1.96 3.59
C TYR A 214 -2.11 -2.63 3.41
N VAL A 215 -2.73 -3.06 4.50
CA VAL A 215 -4.07 -3.64 4.50
C VAL A 215 -5.07 -2.50 4.66
N ASN A 216 -5.73 -2.11 3.56
CA ASN A 216 -6.76 -1.08 3.62
C ASN A 216 -8.12 -1.73 3.88
N ILE A 217 -8.81 -1.27 4.92
CA ILE A 217 -10.07 -1.81 5.40
C ILE A 217 -11.20 -0.84 5.08
N GLY A 218 -12.30 -1.36 4.54
CA GLY A 218 -13.53 -0.62 4.28
C GLY A 218 -14.78 -1.41 4.67
N GLU A 219 -15.94 -0.74 4.71
CA GLU A 219 -17.21 -1.42 4.97
C GLU A 219 -17.61 -2.32 3.79
N THR A 220 -17.39 -1.83 2.57
CA THR A 220 -17.48 -2.59 1.33
C THR A 220 -16.10 -2.78 0.70
N ILE A 221 -16.01 -3.70 -0.29
CA ILE A 221 -14.76 -3.91 -1.02
C ILE A 221 -14.41 -2.68 -1.88
N GLU A 222 -15.41 -1.95 -2.37
CA GLU A 222 -15.21 -0.69 -3.08
C GLU A 222 -14.60 0.37 -2.15
N ASP A 223 -15.06 0.48 -0.91
CA ASP A 223 -14.47 1.40 0.08
C ASP A 223 -13.01 1.06 0.36
N ALA A 224 -12.71 -0.22 0.54
CA ALA A 224 -11.34 -0.68 0.76
C ALA A 224 -10.42 -0.36 -0.44
N LYS A 225 -10.94 -0.40 -1.67
CA LYS A 225 -10.16 -0.20 -2.90
C LYS A 225 -9.95 1.26 -3.31
N GLN A 226 -10.23 2.22 -2.44
CA GLN A 226 -10.03 3.65 -2.75
C GLN A 226 -8.55 4.08 -2.77
N GLU A 227 -7.65 3.32 -2.14
CA GLU A 227 -6.21 3.60 -2.11
C GLU A 227 -5.40 2.62 -2.96
N ILE A 228 -4.34 3.13 -3.58
CA ILE A 228 -3.36 2.34 -4.34
C ILE A 228 -1.94 2.85 -4.10
N SER A 229 -0.94 2.00 -4.32
CA SER A 229 0.45 2.38 -4.14
C SER A 229 0.94 3.21 -5.32
N LEU A 230 1.22 4.49 -5.07
CA LEU A 230 1.92 5.35 -6.03
C LEU A 230 3.45 5.21 -5.92
N GLU A 231 3.92 4.77 -4.76
CA GLU A 231 5.33 4.56 -4.45
C GLU A 231 5.71 3.09 -4.62
N THR A 232 7.00 2.82 -4.83
CA THR A 232 7.50 1.46 -5.10
C THR A 232 7.88 0.65 -3.85
N TRP A 233 7.83 1.25 -2.65
CA TRP A 233 8.34 0.62 -1.42
C TRP A 233 7.26 -0.09 -0.59
N HIS A 234 5.98 0.10 -0.90
CA HIS A 234 4.86 -0.63 -0.30
C HIS A 234 3.85 -1.09 -1.37
N LYS A 235 2.97 -2.01 -0.99
CA LYS A 235 1.82 -2.43 -1.80
C LYS A 235 0.55 -2.53 -0.94
N TYR A 236 -0.58 -2.08 -1.47
CA TYR A 236 -1.88 -2.27 -0.83
C TYR A 236 -2.46 -3.67 -1.07
N THR A 237 -3.17 -4.15 -0.06
CA THR A 237 -4.18 -5.21 -0.15
C THR A 237 -5.47 -4.71 0.50
N TYR A 238 -6.56 -5.43 0.28
CA TYR A 238 -7.91 -4.94 0.57
C TYR A 238 -8.67 -5.96 1.39
N ALA A 239 -9.39 -5.47 2.41
CA ALA A 239 -10.24 -6.29 3.24
C ALA A 239 -11.50 -5.52 3.65
N THR A 240 -12.54 -6.26 4.00
CA THR A 240 -13.82 -5.69 4.44
C THR A 240 -14.05 -5.94 5.92
N LEU A 241 -14.73 -5.01 6.58
CA LEU A 241 -15.14 -5.13 7.97
C LEU A 241 -16.55 -4.55 8.13
N ASN A 242 -17.47 -5.31 8.73
CA ASN A 242 -18.79 -4.77 9.06
C ASN A 242 -18.66 -3.78 10.23
N ILE A 243 -18.57 -2.48 9.91
CA ILE A 243 -18.29 -1.42 10.87
C ILE A 243 -19.42 -1.27 11.88
N SER A 244 -20.68 -1.31 11.41
CA SER A 244 -21.85 -1.24 12.29
C SER A 244 -21.81 -2.34 13.36
N LYS A 245 -21.58 -3.60 12.97
CA LYS A 245 -21.43 -4.71 13.92
C LYS A 245 -20.21 -4.49 14.82
N TYR A 246 -19.05 -4.20 14.22
CA TYR A 246 -17.79 -4.03 14.93
C TYR A 246 -17.92 -3.01 16.06
N THR A 247 -18.50 -1.84 15.81
CA THR A 247 -18.63 -0.77 16.82
C THR A 247 -19.49 -1.17 18.02
N CYS A 248 -20.53 -1.97 17.81
CA CYS A 248 -21.44 -2.47 18.86
C CYS A 248 -20.92 -3.72 19.59
N SER A 249 -19.92 -4.39 19.03
CA SER A 249 -19.32 -5.60 19.60
C SER A 249 -18.44 -5.30 20.82
N ASP A 250 -18.27 -6.31 21.67
CA ASP A 250 -17.35 -6.24 22.80
C ASP A 250 -15.88 -6.30 22.34
N LYS A 251 -14.96 -6.16 23.30
CA LYS A 251 -13.52 -6.13 23.03
C LYS A 251 -13.03 -7.40 22.33
N TYR A 252 -13.50 -8.58 22.76
CA TYR A 252 -13.05 -9.85 22.23
C TYR A 252 -13.54 -10.02 20.78
N GLU A 253 -14.82 -9.75 20.54
CA GLU A 253 -15.41 -9.87 19.20
C GLU A 253 -14.81 -8.83 18.24
N LYS A 254 -14.52 -7.60 18.68
CA LYS A 254 -13.77 -6.61 17.88
C LYS A 254 -12.41 -7.15 17.46
N SER A 255 -11.61 -7.66 18.41
CA SER A 255 -10.29 -8.23 18.12
C SER A 255 -10.38 -9.34 17.06
N GLN A 256 -11.33 -10.26 17.22
CA GLN A 256 -11.54 -11.36 16.29
C GLN A 256 -11.98 -10.88 14.89
N MET A 257 -12.93 -9.96 14.82
CA MET A 257 -13.42 -9.43 13.54
C MET A 257 -12.31 -8.73 12.76
N LEU A 258 -11.48 -7.91 13.43
CA LEU A 258 -10.36 -7.25 12.76
C LEU A 258 -9.29 -8.26 12.35
N PHE A 259 -8.97 -9.24 13.20
CA PHE A 259 -8.03 -10.31 12.86
C PHE A 259 -8.46 -11.06 11.58
N GLU A 260 -9.73 -11.45 11.48
CA GLU A 260 -10.28 -12.15 10.32
C GLU A 260 -10.18 -11.28 9.06
N SER A 261 -10.54 -10.00 9.16
CA SER A 261 -10.41 -9.04 8.05
C SER A 261 -8.96 -8.92 7.57
N VAL A 262 -8.00 -8.79 8.49
CA VAL A 262 -6.56 -8.72 8.16
C VAL A 262 -6.08 -10.02 7.50
N CYS A 263 -6.53 -11.18 7.99
CA CYS A 263 -6.22 -12.47 7.39
C CYS A 263 -6.70 -12.55 5.95
N ASP A 264 -7.90 -12.07 5.65
CA ASP A 264 -8.46 -12.06 4.31
C ASP A 264 -7.66 -11.14 3.38
N GLY A 265 -7.27 -9.96 3.84
CA GLY A 265 -6.37 -9.08 3.12
C GLY A 265 -5.00 -9.72 2.84
N MET A 266 -4.42 -10.42 3.82
CA MET A 266 -3.15 -11.12 3.66
C MET A 266 -3.25 -12.31 2.69
N ARG A 267 -4.37 -13.04 2.68
CA ARG A 267 -4.65 -14.12 1.73
C ARG A 267 -4.82 -13.60 0.32
N LEU A 268 -5.52 -12.47 0.16
CA LEU A 268 -5.74 -11.83 -1.13
C LEU A 268 -4.40 -11.46 -1.79
N ILE A 269 -3.51 -10.77 -1.08
CA ILE A 269 -2.20 -10.40 -1.63
C ILE A 269 -1.27 -11.60 -1.84
N ALA A 270 -1.37 -12.62 -0.99
CA ALA A 270 -0.65 -13.87 -1.22
C ALA A 270 -1.07 -14.53 -2.53
N GLU A 271 -2.36 -14.45 -2.90
CA GLU A 271 -2.87 -14.99 -4.16
C GLU A 271 -2.46 -14.14 -5.37
N PHE A 272 -2.78 -12.84 -5.37
CA PHE A 272 -2.58 -12.04 -6.58
C PHE A 272 -1.13 -11.64 -6.83
N ASP A 273 -0.29 -11.58 -5.78
CA ASP A 273 1.10 -11.17 -5.89
C ASP A 273 2.08 -12.34 -5.72
N HIS A 274 1.56 -13.57 -5.69
CA HIS A 274 2.33 -14.82 -5.65
C HIS A 274 3.28 -14.90 -4.45
N LEU A 275 2.85 -14.42 -3.29
CA LEU A 275 3.65 -14.47 -2.08
C LEU A 275 3.71 -15.90 -1.51
N GLU A 276 4.57 -16.09 -0.51
CA GLU A 276 4.80 -17.36 0.17
C GLU A 276 3.60 -17.76 1.08
N LYS A 277 2.47 -18.13 0.46
CA LYS A 277 1.18 -18.41 1.10
C LYS A 277 1.30 -19.34 2.30
N GLU A 278 2.09 -20.40 2.21
CA GLU A 278 2.28 -21.35 3.32
C GLU A 278 2.91 -20.71 4.55
N LYS A 279 3.87 -19.78 4.38
CA LYS A 279 4.47 -19.05 5.50
C LYS A 279 3.48 -18.08 6.13
N ILE A 280 2.69 -17.39 5.29
CA ILE A 280 1.65 -16.46 5.74
C ILE A 280 0.58 -17.22 6.53
N GLU A 281 0.08 -18.35 6.04
CA GLU A 281 -0.90 -19.18 6.76
C GLU A 281 -0.35 -19.75 8.07
N LYS A 282 0.95 -20.10 8.15
CA LYS A 282 1.58 -20.49 9.41
C LYS A 282 1.53 -19.36 10.44
N VAL A 283 1.79 -18.12 10.03
CA VAL A 283 1.68 -16.95 10.91
C VAL A 283 0.23 -16.70 11.33
N ILE A 284 -0.72 -16.75 10.39
CA ILE A 284 -2.15 -16.60 10.68
C ILE A 284 -2.59 -17.63 11.72
N ASN A 285 -2.28 -18.91 11.51
CA ASN A 285 -2.66 -19.98 12.44
C ASN A 285 -1.97 -19.82 13.81
N TYR A 286 -0.73 -19.34 13.83
CA TYR A 286 -0.04 -19.05 15.09
C TYR A 286 -0.74 -17.96 15.89
N ILE A 287 -1.10 -16.83 15.27
CA ILE A 287 -1.85 -15.76 15.94
C ILE A 287 -3.23 -16.27 16.38
N LYS A 288 -3.95 -16.99 15.50
CA LYS A 288 -5.27 -17.56 15.80
C LYS A 288 -5.26 -18.46 17.04
N ASN A 289 -4.22 -19.28 17.21
CA ASN A 289 -4.13 -20.24 18.30
C ASN A 289 -3.63 -19.64 19.62
N ASN A 290 -2.92 -18.51 19.57
CA ASN A 290 -2.31 -17.90 20.77
C ASN A 290 -2.95 -16.56 21.17
N GLY A 291 -3.81 -15.98 20.33
CA GLY A 291 -4.44 -14.69 20.55
C GLY A 291 -3.49 -13.50 20.36
N GLU A 292 -3.84 -12.36 20.95
CA GLU A 292 -3.05 -11.13 20.85
C GLU A 292 -1.89 -11.04 21.87
N ASP A 293 -1.95 -11.84 22.95
CA ASP A 293 -1.02 -11.78 24.08
C ASP A 293 0.22 -12.68 23.88
N ILE A 294 0.94 -12.45 22.78
CA ILE A 294 2.09 -13.25 22.34
C ILE A 294 3.41 -12.59 22.72
N ASP A 295 4.34 -13.37 23.27
CA ASP A 295 5.75 -12.97 23.40
C ASP A 295 6.42 -12.93 22.03
N LEU A 296 6.61 -11.72 21.50
CA LEU A 296 7.32 -11.47 20.25
C LEU A 296 8.83 -11.38 20.49
N VAL A 297 9.61 -11.98 19.59
CA VAL A 297 11.07 -11.84 19.60
C VAL A 297 11.43 -10.56 18.84
N TYR A 298 11.94 -9.57 19.56
CA TYR A 298 12.45 -8.33 18.98
C TYR A 298 13.82 -8.56 18.32
N ALA A 299 14.75 -9.16 19.06
CA ALA A 299 16.10 -9.49 18.58
C ALA A 299 16.58 -10.78 19.23
N GLU A 300 17.42 -11.53 18.53
CA GLU A 300 18.00 -12.76 19.07
C GLU A 300 19.49 -12.88 18.72
N LYS A 301 20.19 -13.66 19.53
CA LYS A 301 21.55 -14.12 19.24
C LYS A 301 21.78 -15.47 19.88
N GLU A 302 22.55 -16.30 19.20
CA GLU A 302 22.89 -17.63 19.67
C GLU A 302 24.40 -17.87 19.61
N ASN A 303 24.92 -18.63 20.56
CA ASN A 303 26.24 -19.27 20.49
C ASN A 303 26.12 -20.75 20.87
N LYS A 304 27.26 -21.45 20.99
CA LYS A 304 27.27 -22.89 21.31
C LYS A 304 26.66 -23.29 22.66
N ASN A 305 26.46 -22.36 23.58
CA ASN A 305 25.98 -22.62 24.94
C ASN A 305 24.60 -22.00 25.19
N TYR A 306 24.32 -20.84 24.62
CA TYR A 306 23.15 -20.04 24.96
C TYR A 306 22.45 -19.50 23.73
N ARG A 307 21.12 -19.51 23.76
CA ARG A 307 20.26 -18.69 22.91
C ARG A 307 19.66 -17.57 23.75
N VAL A 308 19.79 -16.35 23.26
CA VAL A 308 19.38 -15.12 23.94
C VAL A 308 18.38 -14.39 23.06
N GLU A 309 17.20 -14.09 23.60
CA GLU A 309 16.11 -13.42 22.92
C GLU A 309 15.67 -12.21 23.75
N VAL A 310 15.62 -11.03 23.12
CA VAL A 310 14.91 -9.87 23.66
C VAL A 310 13.46 -10.03 23.23
N ILE A 311 12.56 -10.23 24.19
CA ILE A 311 11.15 -10.48 23.95
C ILE A 311 10.27 -9.37 24.53
N TYR A 312 9.09 -9.18 23.96
CA TYR A 312 8.08 -8.22 24.43
C TYR A 312 6.68 -8.68 24.04
N LYS A 313 5.68 -8.13 24.72
CA LYS A 313 4.28 -8.24 24.31
C LYS A 313 3.85 -6.92 23.71
N VAL A 314 3.01 -6.98 22.68
CA VAL A 314 2.48 -5.76 22.09
C VAL A 314 1.58 -5.07 23.12
N PRO A 315 1.80 -3.78 23.43
CA PRO A 315 0.97 -3.08 24.39
C PRO A 315 -0.46 -2.91 23.87
N LYS A 316 -1.42 -2.82 24.79
CA LYS A 316 -2.86 -2.70 24.45
C LYS A 316 -3.24 -1.32 23.93
N ASP A 317 -2.38 -0.32 24.12
CA ASP A 317 -2.48 1.01 23.52
C ASP A 317 -1.13 1.32 22.86
N PHE A 318 -1.13 1.99 21.71
CA PHE A 318 0.08 2.39 21.01
C PHE A 318 0.91 3.43 21.78
N ARG A 319 0.31 4.07 22.78
CA ARG A 319 0.97 5.07 23.65
C ARG A 319 1.63 4.45 24.88
N ASP A 320 1.30 3.20 25.19
CA ASP A 320 1.86 2.52 26.35
C ASP A 320 3.24 1.95 26.03
N GLU A 321 4.13 2.01 27.02
CA GLU A 321 5.43 1.33 26.94
C GLU A 321 5.24 -0.19 27.03
N ALA A 322 6.02 -0.93 26.26
CA ALA A 322 6.07 -2.38 26.35
C ALA A 322 7.13 -2.81 27.36
N GLU A 323 6.83 -3.82 28.17
CA GLU A 323 7.85 -4.49 28.96
C GLU A 323 8.73 -5.36 28.05
N TYR A 324 10.01 -4.99 27.95
CA TYR A 324 11.01 -5.82 27.31
C TYR A 324 11.69 -6.71 28.35
N ARG A 325 11.83 -7.99 28.00
CA ARG A 325 12.43 -9.02 28.84
C ARG A 325 13.53 -9.75 28.08
N LEU A 326 14.55 -10.19 28.79
CA LEU A 326 15.61 -11.04 28.30
C LEU A 326 15.24 -12.49 28.59
N LYS A 327 14.99 -13.27 27.54
CA LYS A 327 14.83 -14.71 27.63
C LYS A 327 16.14 -15.39 27.27
N VAL A 328 16.65 -16.23 28.16
CA VAL A 328 17.91 -16.96 27.99
C VAL A 328 17.62 -18.45 28.07
N THR A 329 18.02 -19.18 27.03
CA THR A 329 17.94 -20.64 26.97
C THR A 329 19.35 -21.21 27.03
N ASP A 330 19.64 -22.02 28.04
CA ASP A 330 20.83 -22.87 28.07
C ASP A 330 20.61 -24.05 27.12
N LEU A 331 21.41 -24.12 26.06
CA LEU A 331 21.26 -25.12 25.00
C LEU A 331 21.72 -26.52 25.44
N LYS A 332 22.44 -26.64 26.56
CA LYS A 332 22.87 -27.94 27.10
C LYS A 332 21.83 -28.53 28.04
N SER A 333 21.32 -27.72 28.97
CA SER A 333 20.35 -28.18 29.97
C SER A 333 18.90 -28.07 29.49
N GLY A 334 18.63 -27.19 28.52
CA GLY A 334 17.28 -26.83 28.10
C GLY A 334 16.59 -25.84 29.04
N ASN A 335 17.25 -25.38 30.10
CA ASN A 335 16.68 -24.44 31.06
C ASN A 335 16.43 -23.09 30.39
N ILE A 336 15.29 -22.48 30.72
CA ILE A 336 14.85 -21.19 30.20
C ILE A 336 14.57 -20.27 31.36
N GLU A 337 15.23 -19.12 31.36
CA GLU A 337 15.02 -18.07 32.36
C GLU A 337 14.66 -16.76 31.67
N ILE A 338 13.84 -15.95 32.34
CA ILE A 338 13.31 -14.68 31.81
C ILE A 338 13.56 -13.59 32.85
N VAL A 339 14.27 -12.55 32.45
CA VAL A 339 14.63 -11.42 33.31
C VAL A 339 14.12 -10.12 32.71
N HIS A 340 13.63 -9.21 33.54
CA HIS A 340 13.21 -7.87 33.13
C HIS A 340 14.39 -7.07 32.54
N ILE A 341 14.16 -6.33 31.46
CA ILE A 341 15.12 -5.36 30.92
C ILE A 341 14.67 -3.95 31.29
N ASP A 342 13.54 -3.50 30.74
CA ASP A 342 13.00 -2.15 30.94
C ASP A 342 11.58 -2.02 30.34
N PHE A 343 10.91 -0.90 30.60
CA PHE A 343 9.71 -0.47 29.88
C PHE A 343 10.10 0.54 28.80
N ILE A 344 9.79 0.22 27.54
CA ILE A 344 10.20 1.05 26.40
C ILE A 344 9.07 1.12 25.37
N ASP A 345 8.80 2.31 24.85
CA ASP A 345 7.95 2.51 23.67
C ASP A 345 8.51 1.70 22.48
N THR A 346 7.67 0.87 21.89
CA THR A 346 8.04 -0.04 20.79
C THR A 346 8.67 0.71 19.61
N TYR A 347 8.27 1.97 19.37
CA TYR A 347 8.84 2.82 18.33
C TYR A 347 10.30 3.21 18.60
N TRP A 348 10.68 3.37 19.87
CA TRP A 348 12.04 3.73 20.29
C TRP A 348 12.94 2.53 20.59
N ALA A 349 12.40 1.32 20.67
CA ALA A 349 13.16 0.09 20.90
C ALA A 349 14.41 -0.09 19.98
N PRO A 350 14.40 0.30 18.68
CA PRO A 350 15.59 0.28 17.83
C PRO A 350 16.76 1.12 18.29
N TYR A 351 16.53 2.12 19.14
CA TYR A 351 17.60 2.89 19.74
C TYR A 351 18.17 2.19 20.98
N SER A 352 17.35 1.51 21.77
CA SER A 352 17.78 0.80 22.98
C SER A 352 18.42 -0.56 22.71
N PHE A 353 18.04 -1.22 21.62
CA PHE A 353 18.46 -2.59 21.31
C PHE A 353 19.17 -2.68 19.95
N GLY A 354 20.41 -2.20 19.92
CA GLY A 354 21.24 -2.19 18.72
C GLY A 354 22.03 -3.49 18.50
N LYS A 355 22.60 -4.09 19.55
CA LYS A 355 23.44 -5.29 19.43
C LYS A 355 23.44 -6.15 20.69
N ILE A 356 23.26 -7.46 20.54
CA ILE A 356 23.43 -8.45 21.60
C ILE A 356 24.86 -9.03 21.56
N LEU A 357 25.50 -9.15 22.71
CA LEU A 357 26.81 -9.78 22.91
C LEU A 357 26.68 -10.86 23.99
N ILE A 358 27.12 -12.08 23.68
CA ILE A 358 27.16 -13.18 24.64
C ILE A 358 28.63 -13.43 24.97
N LYS A 359 29.03 -13.07 26.19
CA LYS A 359 30.38 -13.35 26.73
C LYS A 359 30.35 -14.61 27.59
N LYS A 360 31.50 -14.96 28.18
CA LYS A 360 31.62 -16.16 29.03
C LYS A 360 30.76 -16.08 30.29
N GLU A 361 30.67 -14.90 30.90
CA GLU A 361 30.06 -14.70 32.22
C GLU A 361 28.87 -13.74 32.20
N GLU A 362 28.66 -13.02 31.09
CA GLU A 362 27.62 -12.00 30.98
C GLU A 362 27.01 -11.93 29.57
N ILE A 363 25.78 -11.44 29.52
CA ILE A 363 25.06 -11.06 28.31
C ILE A 363 24.93 -9.53 28.32
N ILE A 364 25.34 -8.87 27.23
CA ILE A 364 25.24 -7.42 27.09
C ILE A 364 24.33 -7.08 25.91
N ILE A 365 23.39 -6.17 26.14
CA ILE A 365 22.55 -5.56 25.11
C ILE A 365 22.97 -4.08 24.98
N LYS A 366 23.59 -3.74 23.86
CA LYS A 366 24.04 -2.37 23.58
C LYS A 366 22.98 -1.60 22.81
N GLY A 367 22.77 -0.35 23.18
CA GLY A 367 22.03 0.61 22.37
C GLY A 367 22.70 0.88 21.03
N ARG A 368 21.93 1.41 20.08
CA ARG A 368 22.46 1.79 18.77
C ARG A 368 23.44 2.96 18.92
N GLU A 369 24.62 2.80 18.30
CA GLU A 369 25.67 3.82 18.26
C GLU A 369 25.32 4.87 17.18
N SER A 370 24.49 5.84 17.53
CA SER A 370 24.22 7.01 16.70
C SER A 370 23.76 8.18 17.56
N PHE A 371 24.10 9.40 17.18
CA PHE A 371 23.74 10.62 17.92
C PHE A 371 22.23 10.72 18.21
N ARG A 372 21.38 10.37 17.23
CA ARG A 372 19.92 10.36 17.43
C ARG A 372 19.48 9.34 18.48
N ALA A 373 20.04 8.14 18.43
CA ALA A 373 19.72 7.09 19.38
C ALA A 373 20.21 7.42 20.79
N GLU A 374 21.36 8.08 20.93
CA GLU A 374 21.86 8.57 22.22
C GLU A 374 20.97 9.66 22.81
N ILE A 375 20.53 10.62 21.99
CA ILE A 375 19.59 11.66 22.43
C ILE A 375 18.28 11.05 22.92
N SER A 376 17.71 10.10 22.17
CA SER A 376 16.45 9.44 22.56
C SER A 376 16.60 8.74 23.91
N ARG A 377 17.64 7.89 24.06
CA ARG A 377 17.88 7.19 25.33
C ARG A 377 18.07 8.14 26.50
N LYS A 378 18.82 9.24 26.31
CA LYS A 378 19.01 10.27 27.36
C LYS A 378 17.70 10.95 27.75
N ARG A 379 16.85 11.28 26.76
CA ARG A 379 15.52 11.88 27.02
C ARG A 379 14.65 10.94 27.85
N ASP A 380 14.69 9.66 27.52
CA ASP A 380 13.85 8.63 28.13
C ASP A 380 14.53 7.98 29.35
N LYS A 381 15.68 8.53 29.80
CA LYS A 381 16.51 8.07 30.94
C LYS A 381 16.97 6.60 30.87
N LEU A 382 17.11 6.06 29.66
CA LEU A 382 17.55 4.69 29.41
C LEU A 382 19.10 4.59 29.38
N PRO A 383 19.68 3.48 29.86
CA PRO A 383 21.13 3.27 29.82
C PRO A 383 21.65 3.06 28.40
N SER A 384 22.95 3.26 28.20
CA SER A 384 23.61 2.97 26.91
C SER A 384 23.73 1.47 26.62
N GLU A 385 23.79 0.66 27.67
CA GLU A 385 23.84 -0.80 27.61
C GLU A 385 23.21 -1.41 28.86
N TYR A 386 22.63 -2.60 28.68
CA TYR A 386 22.16 -3.46 29.76
C TYR A 386 23.12 -4.65 29.88
N SER A 387 23.54 -5.00 31.10
CA SER A 387 24.40 -6.17 31.36
C SER A 387 23.74 -7.11 32.36
N PHE A 388 23.78 -8.41 32.07
CA PHE A 388 23.19 -9.48 32.86
C PHE A 388 24.24 -10.57 33.10
N LYS A 389 24.54 -10.88 34.37
CA LYS A 389 25.46 -11.98 34.68
C LYS A 389 24.74 -13.31 34.52
N ILE A 390 25.39 -14.27 33.85
CA ILE A 390 24.81 -15.60 33.60
C ILE A 390 24.57 -16.35 34.92
N SER A 391 25.44 -16.16 35.92
CA SER A 391 25.31 -16.75 37.27
C SER A 391 24.19 -16.14 38.12
N GLU A 392 23.62 -15.02 37.70
CA GLU A 392 22.47 -14.39 38.38
C GLU A 392 21.16 -14.74 37.66
N ILE A 393 21.24 -15.25 36.43
CA ILE A 393 20.11 -15.74 35.64
C ILE A 393 19.77 -17.19 36.01
N PHE A 394 20.77 -18.05 36.23
CA PHE A 394 20.63 -19.49 36.50
C PHE A 394 21.14 -19.90 37.89
#